data_AF-A0A0M8T478-F1
#
_entry.id   AF-A0A0M8T478-F1
#
_cell.length_a   1.000
_cell.length_b   1.000
_cell.length_c   1.000
_cell.angle_alpha   90.00
_cell.angle_beta   90.00
_cell.angle_gamma   90.00
#
_symmetry.space_group_name_H-M   'P 1'
#
loop_
_entity.id
_entity.type
_entity.pdbx_description
1 polymer ?
#
loop_
_entity_poly.entity_id
_entity_poly.type
_entity_poly.pdbx_seq_one_letter_code
_entity_poly.pdbx_strand_id
1 'polypeptide(L)'
;MSTEPWAPEVIARYLTVGGATVDITEKAIERTEGETGYGPIGNGYSGYRQPTELVDITLTALCSGCTATDEHEFTDLYAYARKGFLDELKPWQSPKTWAQSHAEKCRALPRPTA
;
A
#
# COMPACT_ATOMS: atom_id res chain seq x y z
N MET A 1 -23.39 -7.37 16.31
CA MET A 1 -22.35 -6.63 15.57
C MET A 1 -21.03 -7.33 15.87
N SER A 2 -20.38 -7.95 14.88
CA SER A 2 -19.10 -8.64 15.12
C SER A 2 -18.00 -7.59 15.30
N THR A 3 -17.30 -7.64 16.43
CA THR A 3 -16.23 -6.70 16.83
C THR A 3 -14.86 -7.38 16.70
N GLU A 4 -14.61 -8.04 15.57
CA GLU A 4 -13.31 -8.62 15.32
C GLU A 4 -12.36 -7.50 14.84
N PRO A 5 -11.22 -7.27 15.53
CA PRO A 5 -10.26 -6.27 15.10
C PRO A 5 -9.77 -6.64 13.70
N TRP A 6 -9.62 -5.64 12.83
CA TRP A 6 -9.10 -5.87 11.48
C TRP A 6 -7.69 -6.46 11.56
N ALA A 7 -7.35 -7.33 10.60
CA ALA A 7 -5.99 -7.80 10.46
C ALA A 7 -5.05 -6.58 10.34
N PRO A 8 -3.90 -6.57 11.03
CA PRO A 8 -3.07 -5.37 11.20
C PRO A 8 -2.56 -4.78 9.88
N GLU A 9 -2.48 -5.59 8.82
CA GLU A 9 -2.07 -5.20 7.48
C GLU A 9 -3.17 -4.52 6.66
N VAL A 10 -4.44 -4.58 7.08
CA VAL A 10 -5.58 -4.04 6.34
C VAL A 10 -5.72 -2.54 6.62
N ILE A 11 -5.46 -1.73 5.60
CA ILE A 11 -5.54 -0.25 5.67
C ILE A 11 -6.88 0.31 5.19
N ALA A 12 -7.68 -0.49 4.48
CA ALA A 12 -9.04 -0.16 4.09
C ALA A 12 -9.85 -1.43 3.76
N ARG A 13 -11.18 -1.37 3.94
CA ARG A 13 -12.11 -2.46 3.65
C ARG A 13 -13.39 -1.93 3.01
N TYR A 14 -13.82 -2.59 1.94
CA TYR A 14 -15.04 -2.28 1.20
C TYR A 14 -16.01 -3.45 1.26
N LEU A 15 -17.29 -3.18 1.56
CA LEU A 15 -18.34 -4.21 1.60
C LEU A 15 -18.92 -4.40 0.20
N THR A 16 -18.91 -5.64 -0.29
CA THR A 16 -19.52 -5.99 -1.58
C THR A 16 -21.04 -6.14 -1.47
N VAL A 17 -21.75 -6.00 -2.59
CA VAL A 17 -23.20 -6.28 -2.66
C VAL A 17 -23.53 -7.73 -2.29
N GLY A 18 -22.64 -8.69 -2.56
CA GLY A 18 -22.75 -10.10 -2.18
C GLY A 18 -22.48 -10.39 -0.71
N GLY A 19 -22.12 -9.40 0.11
CA GLY A 19 -21.80 -9.57 1.53
C GLY A 19 -20.36 -10.04 1.82
N ALA A 20 -19.55 -10.28 0.79
CA ALA A 20 -18.10 -10.42 0.91
C ALA A 20 -17.41 -9.06 1.10
N THR A 21 -16.08 -9.06 1.30
CA THR A 21 -15.27 -7.85 1.48
C THR A 21 -14.19 -7.72 0.40
N VAL A 22 -13.77 -6.50 0.12
CA VAL A 22 -12.50 -6.20 -0.57
C VAL A 22 -11.59 -5.52 0.42
N ASP A 23 -10.48 -6.16 0.76
CA ASP A 23 -9.51 -5.66 1.73
C ASP A 23 -8.29 -5.13 0.99
N ILE A 24 -7.85 -3.92 1.36
CA ILE A 24 -6.62 -3.33 0.87
C ILE A 24 -5.55 -3.51 1.93
N THR A 25 -4.45 -4.15 1.54
CA THR A 25 -3.28 -4.35 2.38
C THR A 25 -2.11 -3.53 1.89
N GLU A 26 -1.25 -3.11 2.82
CA GLU A 26 0.00 -2.43 2.52
C GLU A 26 1.17 -3.31 2.98
N LYS A 27 2.11 -3.55 2.08
CA LYS A 27 3.40 -4.14 2.39
C LYS A 27 4.49 -3.11 2.11
N ALA A 28 5.28 -2.78 3.11
CA ALA A 28 6.40 -1.84 2.99
C ALA A 28 7.73 -2.56 3.24
N ILE A 29 8.72 -2.31 2.39
CA ILE A 29 10.08 -2.85 2.48
C ILE A 29 11.03 -1.67 2.56
N GLU A 30 11.57 -1.42 3.75
CA GLU A 30 12.54 -0.35 3.98
C GLU A 30 13.92 -0.76 3.48
N ARG A 31 14.61 0.19 2.82
CA ARG A 31 15.95 0.02 2.27
C ARG A 31 16.79 1.24 2.60
N THR A 32 18.08 1.04 2.78
CA THR A 32 19.02 2.14 2.98
C THR A 32 19.99 2.15 1.81
N GLU A 33 20.07 3.26 1.09
CA GLU A 33 20.97 3.42 -0.05
C GLU A 33 22.11 4.40 0.29
N GLY A 34 23.33 4.01 -0.07
CA GLY A 34 24.52 4.83 0.12
C GLY A 34 25.22 4.57 1.45
N GLU A 35 26.51 4.89 1.47
CA GLU A 35 27.36 4.75 2.64
C GLU A 35 27.45 6.07 3.40
N THR A 36 27.42 5.98 4.73
CA THR A 36 27.75 7.12 5.59
C THR A 36 29.22 7.47 5.39
N GLY A 37 29.51 8.71 5.02
CA GLY A 37 30.89 9.14 4.83
C GLY A 37 31.05 10.64 4.73
N TYR A 38 32.25 11.12 5.03
CA TYR A 38 32.63 12.51 4.78
C TYR A 38 33.15 12.63 3.34
N GLY A 39 32.57 13.53 2.56
CA GLY A 39 32.95 13.71 1.16
C GLY A 39 32.22 14.86 0.47
N PRO A 40 32.46 15.07 -0.83
CA PRO A 40 31.78 16.10 -1.58
C PRO A 40 30.29 15.76 -1.72
N ILE A 41 29.44 16.60 -1.12
CA ILE A 41 28.02 16.70 -1.45
C ILE A 41 27.92 17.72 -2.61
N GLY A 42 27.09 17.46 -3.62
CA GLY A 42 27.05 18.23 -4.87
C GLY A 42 27.13 19.76 -4.72
N ASN A 43 27.53 20.47 -5.79
CA ASN A 43 27.84 21.92 -5.79
C ASN A 43 29.12 22.31 -5.01
N GLY A 44 30.07 21.39 -4.80
CA GLY A 44 31.40 21.70 -4.27
C GLY A 44 31.47 21.86 -2.75
N TYR A 45 30.40 21.51 -2.03
CA TYR A 45 30.39 21.49 -0.56
C TYR A 45 30.94 20.15 -0.06
N SER A 46 31.75 20.17 1.00
CA SER A 46 32.16 18.96 1.71
C SER A 46 31.30 18.77 2.95
N GLY A 47 30.76 17.57 3.16
CA GLY A 47 29.88 17.29 4.27
C GLY A 47 29.77 15.80 4.56
N TYR A 48 29.04 15.47 5.62
CA TYR A 48 28.62 14.10 5.86
C TYR A 48 27.48 13.75 4.90
N ARG A 49 27.71 12.77 4.03
CA ARG A 49 26.65 12.11 3.28
C ARG A 49 25.91 11.19 4.24
N GLN A 50 24.63 11.47 4.46
CA GLN A 50 23.75 10.54 5.15
C GLN A 50 23.26 9.47 4.16
N PRO A 51 23.07 8.22 4.62
CA PRO A 51 22.38 7.23 3.82
C PRO A 51 20.98 7.72 3.50
N THR A 52 20.51 7.39 2.30
CA THR A 52 19.14 7.69 1.89
C THR A 52 18.24 6.55 2.33
N GLU A 53 17.26 6.84 3.17
CA GLU A 53 16.24 5.87 3.56
C GLU A 53 15.14 5.86 2.49
N LEU A 54 14.99 4.71 1.85
CA LEU A 54 14.00 4.41 0.83
C LEU A 54 13.02 3.36 1.35
N VAL A 55 11.86 3.28 0.72
CA VAL A 55 10.86 2.26 0.97
C VAL A 55 10.19 1.88 -0.33
N ASP A 56 10.09 0.58 -0.57
CA ASP A 56 9.24 0.02 -1.61
C ASP A 56 7.90 -0.35 -0.98
N ILE A 57 6.80 0.00 -1.64
CA ILE A 57 5.45 -0.25 -1.15
C ILE A 57 4.68 -1.06 -2.19
N THR A 58 4.05 -2.14 -1.75
CA THR A 58 3.05 -2.87 -2.52
C THR A 58 1.70 -2.67 -1.86
N LEU A 59 0.72 -2.18 -2.62
CA LEU A 59 -0.67 -2.12 -2.21
C LEU A 59 -1.45 -3.21 -2.95
N THR A 60 -2.16 -4.05 -2.21
CA THR A 60 -2.93 -5.16 -2.78
C THR A 60 -4.37 -5.11 -2.29
N ALA A 61 -5.32 -4.98 -3.22
CA ALA A 61 -6.75 -5.10 -2.96
C ALA A 61 -7.23 -6.52 -3.34
N LEU A 62 -7.78 -7.27 -2.38
CA LEU A 62 -8.23 -8.64 -2.56
C LEU A 62 -9.70 -8.79 -2.20
N CYS A 63 -10.49 -9.40 -3.09
CA CYS A 63 -11.90 -9.73 -2.82
C CYS A 63 -12.03 -11.10 -2.14
N SER A 64 -12.61 -11.17 -0.95
CA SER A 64 -12.84 -12.42 -0.21
C SER A 64 -13.98 -13.29 -0.79
N GLY A 65 -14.81 -12.73 -1.67
CA GLY A 65 -15.91 -13.45 -2.32
C GLY A 65 -15.54 -14.09 -3.65
N CYS A 66 -14.61 -13.51 -4.41
CA CYS A 66 -14.17 -14.03 -5.71
C CYS A 66 -12.64 -14.15 -5.79
N THR A 67 -12.05 -14.23 -6.99
CA THR A 67 -10.59 -14.29 -7.18
C THR A 67 -9.99 -12.97 -7.68
N ALA A 68 -10.81 -11.92 -7.79
CA ALA A 68 -10.36 -10.63 -8.28
C ALA A 68 -9.38 -9.99 -7.31
N THR A 69 -8.27 -9.52 -7.87
CA THR A 69 -7.18 -8.87 -7.15
C THR A 69 -6.70 -7.69 -7.98
N ASP A 70 -6.26 -6.62 -7.31
CA ASP A 70 -5.64 -5.45 -7.91
C ASP A 70 -4.39 -5.11 -7.09
N GLU A 71 -3.25 -4.97 -7.76
CA GLU A 71 -1.95 -4.81 -7.12
C GLU A 71 -1.19 -3.66 -7.77
N HIS A 72 -0.59 -2.82 -6.93
CA HIS A 72 0.20 -1.68 -7.33
C HIS A 72 1.51 -1.65 -6.55
N GLU A 73 2.62 -1.52 -7.27
CA GLU A 73 3.95 -1.42 -6.69
C GLU A 73 4.53 -0.02 -6.91
N PHE A 74 5.16 0.51 -5.87
CA PHE A 74 5.83 1.80 -5.86
C PHE A 74 7.21 1.62 -5.24
N THR A 75 8.27 1.82 -6.02
CA THR A 75 9.65 1.65 -5.55
C THR A 75 10.35 2.99 -5.37
N ASP A 76 11.46 2.96 -4.64
CA ASP A 76 12.37 4.10 -4.48
C ASP A 76 11.70 5.35 -3.89
N LEU A 77 10.68 5.16 -3.05
CA LEU A 77 10.06 6.25 -2.31
C LEU A 77 10.97 6.62 -1.14
N TYR A 78 11.21 7.90 -0.91
CA TYR A 78 11.85 8.32 0.34
C TYR A 78 10.97 7.93 1.53
N ALA A 79 11.57 7.30 2.55
CA ALA A 79 10.83 6.79 3.71
C ALA A 79 10.00 7.89 4.40
N TYR A 80 10.54 9.10 4.51
CA TYR A 80 9.82 10.25 5.07
C TYR A 80 8.63 10.71 4.22
N ALA A 81 8.64 10.45 2.91
CA ALA A 81 7.59 10.86 1.98
C ALA A 81 6.46 9.84 1.86
N ARG A 82 6.64 8.60 2.35
CA ARG A 82 5.67 7.49 2.23
C ARG A 82 4.23 7.90 2.57
N LYS A 83 4.03 8.54 3.71
CA LYS A 83 2.68 8.93 4.15
C LYS A 83 2.03 9.93 3.19
N GLY A 84 2.75 11.00 2.84
CA GLY A 84 2.25 12.00 1.90
C GLY A 84 1.98 11.40 0.52
N PHE A 85 2.83 10.49 0.06
CA PHE A 85 2.65 9.77 -1.19
C PHE A 85 1.34 8.96 -1.21
N LEU A 86 1.06 8.19 -0.15
CA LEU A 86 -0.16 7.38 -0.05
C LEU A 86 -1.43 8.23 0.02
N ASP A 87 -1.36 9.39 0.68
CA ASP A 87 -2.48 10.34 0.77
C ASP A 87 -2.75 11.05 -0.57
N GLU A 88 -1.73 11.21 -1.42
CA GLU A 88 -1.81 11.94 -2.69
C GLU A 88 -1.98 11.06 -3.95
N LEU A 89 -2.07 9.74 -3.78
CA LEU A 89 -2.27 8.80 -4.88
C LEU A 89 -3.43 9.24 -5.78
N LYS A 90 -3.15 9.32 -7.09
CA LYS A 90 -4.20 9.63 -8.07
C LYS A 90 -5.20 8.48 -8.14
N PRO A 91 -6.48 8.73 -8.50
CA PRO A 91 -7.51 7.68 -8.51
C PRO A 91 -7.13 6.42 -9.32
N TRP A 92 -6.44 6.58 -10.46
CA TRP A 92 -5.99 5.45 -11.29
C TRP A 92 -4.77 4.70 -10.73
N GLN A 93 -4.08 5.24 -9.74
CA GLN A 93 -3.00 4.60 -8.99
C GLN A 93 -3.49 4.08 -7.64
N SER A 94 -4.76 4.34 -7.30
CA SER A 94 -5.30 4.05 -5.99
C SER A 94 -6.10 2.74 -6.02
N PRO A 95 -5.66 1.69 -5.32
CA PRO A 95 -6.44 0.47 -5.17
C PRO A 95 -7.81 0.74 -4.52
N LYS A 96 -7.99 1.89 -3.85
CA LYS A 96 -9.28 2.35 -3.29
C LYS A 96 -10.34 2.52 -4.39
N THR A 97 -9.97 3.10 -5.53
CA THR A 97 -10.92 3.33 -6.63
C THR A 97 -11.35 2.02 -7.26
N TRP A 98 -10.39 1.09 -7.49
CA TRP A 98 -10.71 -0.25 -7.96
C TRP A 98 -11.59 -1.01 -6.96
N ALA A 99 -11.19 -1.04 -5.68
CA ALA A 99 -11.88 -1.78 -4.63
C ALA A 99 -13.34 -1.31 -4.47
N GLN A 100 -13.58 0.00 -4.48
CA GLN A 100 -14.93 0.56 -4.45
C GLN A 100 -15.74 0.11 -5.68
N SER A 101 -15.20 0.28 -6.90
CA SER A 101 -15.92 -0.09 -8.12
C SER A 101 -16.21 -1.59 -8.21
N HIS A 102 -15.30 -2.42 -7.71
CA HIS A 102 -15.50 -3.86 -7.62
C HIS A 102 -16.57 -4.20 -6.60
N ALA A 103 -16.51 -3.62 -5.39
CA ALA A 103 -17.44 -3.90 -4.32
C ALA A 103 -18.89 -3.58 -4.68
N GLU A 104 -19.12 -2.48 -5.40
CA GLU A 104 -20.45 -2.07 -5.90
C GLU A 104 -21.09 -3.07 -6.88
N LYS A 105 -20.28 -3.93 -7.52
CA LYS A 105 -20.73 -4.85 -8.57
C LYS A 105 -20.64 -6.31 -8.15
N CYS A 106 -19.73 -6.64 -7.23
CA CYS A 106 -19.47 -8.01 -6.82
C CYS A 106 -20.66 -8.57 -6.03
N ARG A 107 -21.20 -9.68 -6.54
CA ARG A 107 -22.29 -10.45 -5.90
C ARG A 107 -21.84 -11.81 -5.39
N ALA A 108 -20.52 -12.07 -5.40
CA ALA A 108 -20.00 -13.31 -4.87
C ALA A 108 -20.20 -13.34 -3.34
N LEU A 109 -20.69 -14.47 -2.84
CA LEU A 109 -20.85 -14.68 -1.40
C LEU A 109 -19.47 -14.87 -0.76
N PRO A 110 -19.32 -14.57 0.54
CA PRO A 110 -18.10 -14.91 1.29
C PRO A 110 -17.77 -16.39 1.12
N ARG A 111 -16.49 -16.72 0.93
CA ARG A 111 -16.06 -18.13 0.93
C ARG A 111 -16.34 -18.74 2.31
N PRO A 112 -16.87 -19.97 2.39
CA PRO A 112 -17.08 -20.64 3.67
C PRO A 112 -15.74 -20.79 4.42
N THR A 113 -15.72 -20.45 5.70
CA THR A 113 -14.64 -20.82 6.61
C THR A 113 -14.74 -22.33 6.89
N ALA A 114 -13.67 -23.06 6.58
CA ALA A 114 -13.55 -24.50 6.84
C ALA A 114 -13.41 -24.82 8.34
#